data_AF-A0A661IHX7-F1
#
_entry.id   AF-A0A661IHX7-F1
#
_cell.length_a   1.000
_cell.length_b   1.000
_cell.length_c   1.000
_cell.angle_alpha   90.00
_cell.angle_beta   90.00
_cell.angle_gamma   90.00
#
_symmetry.space_group_name_H-M   'P 1'
#
loop_
_entity.id
_entity.type
_entity.pdbx_description
1 polymer ?
#
loop_
_entity_poly.entity_id
_entity_poly.type
_entity_poly.pdbx_seq_one_letter_code
_entity_poly.pdbx_strand_id
1 'polypeptide(L)'
;MKKQTTKQFYTDLLMNKYDESSSFLIEIRDLNHVFWEVCREFSKEILISNASWYWLGYRVDDFAKIIEIDMINKMEKWSEKGSLSKYLNSLEKTIIWLLDRHVNALKNLFDKRYTNSIDFTILVDYEEVVVESKDNNMVSEVILSDFHRYSKFQKVQILKKLWDDNLYDFDFNLEDLEELCEKYSAPPPSSFIKLEKTKKYETEQTESGNSQLVFTF
;
A
#
# COMPACT_ATOMS: atom_id res chain seq x y z
N MET A 1 -36.86 3.08 2.34
CA MET A 1 -35.93 1.92 2.31
C MET A 1 -34.76 2.23 3.24
N LYS A 2 -34.45 1.36 4.21
CA LYS A 2 -33.21 1.48 4.98
C LYS A 2 -32.04 1.27 4.01
N LYS A 3 -31.05 2.15 4.02
CA LYS A 3 -29.83 1.99 3.22
C LYS A 3 -29.10 0.75 3.74
N GLN A 4 -29.06 -0.30 2.93
CA GLN A 4 -28.34 -1.53 3.25
C GLN A 4 -26.84 -1.20 3.30
N THR A 5 -26.15 -1.68 4.34
CA THR A 5 -24.70 -1.49 4.44
C THR A 5 -24.01 -2.50 3.51
N THR A 6 -22.82 -2.15 2.99
CA THR A 6 -21.98 -3.06 2.20
C THR A 6 -21.88 -4.45 2.82
N LYS A 7 -21.62 -4.50 4.14
CA LYS A 7 -21.54 -5.74 4.91
C LYS A 7 -22.83 -6.57 4.84
N GLN A 8 -23.99 -5.93 5.00
CA GLN A 8 -25.27 -6.63 4.93
C GLN A 8 -25.54 -7.15 3.52
N PHE A 9 -25.22 -6.37 2.49
CA PHE A 9 -25.40 -6.77 1.09
C PHE A 9 -24.66 -8.08 0.75
N TYR A 10 -23.37 -8.15 1.04
CA TYR A 10 -22.58 -9.36 0.77
C TYR A 10 -22.98 -10.56 1.64
N THR A 11 -23.41 -10.29 2.88
CA THR A 11 -23.90 -11.35 3.76
C THR A 11 -25.19 -11.97 3.22
N ASP A 12 -26.15 -11.13 2.82
CA ASP A 12 -27.43 -11.58 2.27
C ASP A 12 -27.22 -12.35 0.94
N LEU A 13 -26.27 -11.92 0.11
CA LEU A 13 -25.91 -12.63 -1.14
C LEU A 13 -25.47 -14.08 -0.88
N LEU A 14 -24.62 -14.29 0.13
CA LEU A 14 -24.11 -15.62 0.47
C LEU A 14 -25.17 -16.46 1.20
N MET A 15 -25.99 -15.85 2.05
CA MET A 15 -27.09 -16.55 2.74
C MET A 15 -28.15 -17.09 1.79
N ASN A 16 -28.33 -16.52 0.58
CA ASN A 16 -29.25 -17.08 -0.41
C ASN A 16 -28.79 -18.42 -1.00
N LYS A 17 -27.51 -18.77 -0.84
CA LYS A 17 -26.92 -20.01 -1.40
C LYS A 17 -26.75 -21.11 -0.34
N TYR A 18 -26.75 -20.76 0.95
CA TYR A 18 -26.39 -21.65 2.04
C TYR A 18 -27.42 -21.58 3.17
N ASP A 19 -27.72 -22.73 3.76
CA ASP A 19 -28.63 -22.82 4.90
C ASP A 19 -27.89 -23.00 6.25
N GLU A 20 -26.69 -23.58 6.23
CA GLU A 20 -25.95 -23.94 7.44
C GLU A 20 -24.46 -23.55 7.37
N SER A 21 -23.89 -23.14 8.51
CA SER A 21 -22.47 -22.78 8.63
C SER A 21 -21.53 -23.95 8.30
N SER A 22 -21.91 -25.17 8.67
CA SER A 22 -21.03 -26.34 8.52
C SER A 22 -20.79 -26.71 7.06
N SER A 23 -21.85 -26.76 6.24
CA SER A 23 -21.73 -27.03 4.79
C SER A 23 -20.97 -25.91 4.10
N PHE A 24 -21.29 -24.65 4.44
CA PHE A 24 -20.58 -23.48 3.94
C PHE A 24 -19.07 -23.56 4.22
N LEU A 25 -18.66 -23.85 5.45
CA LEU A 25 -17.25 -23.95 5.82
C LEU A 25 -16.50 -25.08 5.12
N ILE A 26 -17.19 -26.15 4.72
CA ILE A 26 -16.58 -27.24 3.94
C ILE A 26 -16.31 -26.76 2.52
N GLU A 27 -17.27 -26.08 1.88
CA GLU A 27 -17.16 -25.64 0.50
C GLU A 27 -16.11 -24.55 0.29
N ILE A 28 -16.02 -23.57 1.21
CA ILE A 28 -15.06 -22.47 1.07
C ILE A 28 -13.59 -22.92 1.24
N ARG A 29 -13.32 -24.18 1.60
CA ARG A 29 -11.96 -24.75 1.58
C ARG A 29 -11.39 -24.84 0.16
N ASP A 30 -12.24 -24.84 -0.86
CA ASP A 30 -11.80 -24.63 -2.24
C ASP A 30 -11.44 -23.15 -2.45
N LEU A 31 -10.19 -22.88 -2.82
CA LEU A 31 -9.70 -21.53 -3.14
C LEU A 31 -10.42 -20.90 -4.34
N ASN A 32 -11.01 -21.71 -5.23
CA ASN A 32 -11.76 -21.21 -6.37
C ASN A 32 -13.24 -20.95 -6.03
N HIS A 33 -13.63 -21.14 -4.77
CA HIS A 33 -14.99 -20.90 -4.34
C HIS A 33 -15.35 -19.40 -4.43
N VAL A 34 -16.56 -19.09 -4.92
CA VAL A 34 -17.08 -17.72 -5.13
C VAL A 34 -17.02 -16.83 -3.88
N PHE A 35 -17.01 -17.45 -2.70
CA PHE A 35 -16.84 -16.75 -1.41
C PHE A 35 -15.58 -15.88 -1.37
N TRP A 36 -14.47 -16.35 -1.95
CA TRP A 36 -13.21 -15.61 -1.93
C TRP A 36 -13.27 -14.36 -2.80
N GLU A 37 -13.94 -14.45 -3.95
CA GLU A 37 -14.20 -13.28 -4.79
C GLU A 37 -15.07 -12.25 -4.05
N VAL A 38 -16.12 -12.71 -3.36
CA VAL A 38 -16.95 -11.86 -2.50
C VAL A 38 -16.13 -11.20 -1.38
N CYS A 39 -15.19 -11.92 -0.77
CA CYS A 39 -14.29 -11.36 0.24
C CYS A 39 -13.39 -10.26 -0.32
N ARG A 40 -12.88 -10.42 -1.55
CA ARG A 40 -12.04 -9.43 -2.22
C ARG A 40 -12.83 -8.16 -2.47
N GLU A 41 -13.99 -8.24 -3.11
CA GLU A 41 -14.85 -7.07 -3.39
C GLU A 41 -15.28 -6.35 -2.11
N PHE A 42 -15.72 -7.11 -1.11
CA PHE A 42 -16.00 -6.55 0.22
C PHE A 42 -14.78 -5.83 0.81
N SER A 43 -13.60 -6.44 0.71
CA SER A 43 -12.38 -5.85 1.27
C SER A 43 -11.97 -4.58 0.54
N LYS A 44 -12.08 -4.55 -0.79
CA LYS A 44 -11.82 -3.35 -1.61
C LYS A 44 -12.68 -2.19 -1.12
N GLU A 45 -14.00 -2.38 -1.02
CA GLU A 45 -14.93 -1.33 -0.55
C GLU A 45 -14.59 -0.83 0.87
N ILE A 46 -14.31 -1.74 1.80
CA ILE A 46 -14.00 -1.39 3.19
C ILE A 46 -12.66 -0.67 3.33
N LEU A 47 -11.64 -1.08 2.56
CA LEU A 47 -10.30 -0.51 2.61
C LEU A 47 -10.24 0.85 1.89
N ILE A 48 -10.89 0.98 0.73
CA ILE A 48 -11.03 2.26 0.01
C ILE A 48 -11.76 3.30 0.88
N SER A 49 -12.75 2.88 1.67
CA SER A 49 -13.44 3.80 2.58
C SER A 49 -12.59 4.22 3.80
N ASN A 50 -11.40 3.65 3.99
CA ASN A 50 -10.53 3.91 5.12
C ASN A 50 -9.25 4.64 4.70
N ALA A 51 -9.10 5.90 5.14
CA ALA A 51 -7.96 6.74 4.75
C ALA A 51 -6.57 6.11 5.00
N SER A 52 -6.38 5.35 6.08
CA SER A 52 -5.07 4.73 6.39
C SER A 52 -4.77 3.49 5.56
N TRP A 53 -5.79 2.89 4.95
CA TRP A 53 -5.68 1.62 4.22
C TRP A 53 -6.16 1.71 2.77
N TYR A 54 -6.42 2.93 2.30
CA TYR A 54 -6.93 3.23 0.97
C TYR A 54 -6.09 2.59 -0.14
N TRP A 55 -4.77 2.70 -0.03
CA TRP A 55 -3.83 2.12 -1.00
C TRP A 55 -4.01 0.59 -1.14
N LEU A 56 -4.25 -0.11 -0.03
CA LEU A 56 -4.40 -1.57 -0.01
C LEU A 56 -5.70 -1.99 -0.69
N GLY A 57 -6.71 -1.11 -0.70
CA GLY A 57 -7.96 -1.31 -1.42
C GLY A 57 -7.76 -1.56 -2.93
N TYR A 58 -6.77 -0.93 -3.57
CA TYR A 58 -6.46 -1.13 -5.00
C TYR A 58 -5.57 -2.34 -5.27
N ARG A 59 -5.00 -2.92 -4.22
CA ARG A 59 -4.01 -4.00 -4.29
C ARG A 59 -4.52 -5.27 -3.60
N VAL A 60 -5.83 -5.36 -3.32
CA VAL A 60 -6.42 -6.52 -2.63
C VAL A 60 -6.09 -7.80 -3.39
N ASP A 61 -6.26 -7.81 -4.71
CA ASP A 61 -6.09 -9.01 -5.53
C ASP A 61 -4.63 -9.51 -5.55
N ASP A 62 -3.65 -8.61 -5.42
CA ASP A 62 -2.23 -8.95 -5.37
C ASP A 62 -1.88 -9.80 -4.14
N PHE A 63 -2.56 -9.55 -3.01
CA PHE A 63 -2.25 -10.17 -1.71
C PHE A 63 -3.33 -11.16 -1.25
N ALA A 64 -4.51 -11.15 -1.87
CA ALA A 64 -5.66 -11.96 -1.47
C ALA A 64 -5.30 -13.43 -1.36
N LYS A 65 -4.64 -13.99 -2.39
CA LYS A 65 -4.30 -15.42 -2.41
C LYS A 65 -3.42 -15.86 -1.23
N ILE A 66 -2.52 -15.00 -0.75
CA ILE A 66 -1.66 -15.28 0.40
C ILE A 66 -2.51 -15.44 1.66
N ILE A 67 -3.44 -14.51 1.90
CA ILE A 67 -4.28 -14.54 3.10
C ILE A 67 -5.36 -15.62 3.03
N GLU A 68 -5.88 -15.92 1.85
CA GLU A 68 -6.91 -16.94 1.64
C GLU A 68 -6.37 -18.32 1.99
N ILE A 69 -5.16 -18.64 1.52
CA ILE A 69 -4.44 -19.87 1.88
C ILE A 69 -4.22 -19.93 3.40
N ASP A 70 -3.77 -18.83 4.02
CA ASP A 70 -3.56 -18.78 5.48
C ASP A 70 -4.88 -18.98 6.25
N MET A 71 -5.97 -18.38 5.78
CA MET A 71 -7.30 -18.52 6.38
C MET A 71 -7.83 -19.95 6.27
N ILE A 72 -7.70 -20.61 5.11
CA ILE A 72 -8.09 -22.00 4.91
C ILE A 72 -7.30 -22.92 5.85
N ASN A 73 -5.98 -22.75 5.91
CA ASN A 73 -5.11 -23.55 6.78
C ASN A 73 -5.45 -23.40 8.27
N LYS A 74 -5.97 -22.24 8.69
CA LYS A 74 -6.38 -21.98 10.07
C LYS A 74 -7.86 -22.28 10.35
N MET A 75 -8.63 -22.60 9.32
CA MET A 75 -10.09 -22.68 9.41
C MET A 75 -10.55 -23.72 10.42
N GLU A 76 -9.97 -24.92 10.39
CA GLU A 76 -10.29 -26.01 11.32
C GLU A 76 -9.99 -25.61 12.78
N LYS A 77 -8.81 -25.03 13.02
CA LYS A 77 -8.44 -24.51 14.34
C LYS A 77 -9.42 -23.43 14.82
N TRP A 78 -9.89 -22.57 13.92
CA TRP A 78 -10.85 -21.52 14.25
C TRP A 78 -12.24 -22.06 14.57
N SER A 79 -12.72 -23.04 13.79
CA SER A 79 -14.05 -23.64 13.95
C SER A 79 -14.16 -24.51 15.19
N GLU A 80 -13.11 -25.26 15.57
CA GLU A 80 -13.20 -26.20 16.70
C GLU A 80 -12.94 -25.54 18.06
N LYS A 81 -11.91 -24.70 18.16
CA LYS A 81 -11.40 -24.18 19.45
C LYS A 81 -11.05 -22.70 19.41
N GLY A 82 -11.27 -22.03 18.29
CA GLY A 82 -10.89 -20.64 18.08
C GLY A 82 -12.04 -19.66 18.19
N SER A 83 -11.81 -18.46 17.66
CA SER A 83 -12.76 -17.35 17.71
C SER A 83 -13.98 -17.55 16.81
N LEU A 84 -13.87 -18.34 15.73
CA LEU A 84 -14.99 -18.65 14.83
C LEU A 84 -16.03 -19.57 15.48
N SER A 85 -15.60 -20.48 16.37
CA SER A 85 -16.49 -21.45 17.04
C SER A 85 -17.72 -20.81 17.70
N LYS A 86 -17.60 -19.57 18.20
CA LYS A 86 -18.67 -18.80 18.84
C LYS A 86 -19.78 -18.33 17.90
N TYR A 87 -19.54 -18.36 16.59
CA TYR A 87 -20.44 -17.83 15.57
C TYR A 87 -21.09 -18.93 14.72
N LEU A 88 -20.64 -20.19 14.83
CA LEU A 88 -21.08 -21.31 13.99
C LEU A 88 -22.58 -21.61 14.09
N ASN A 89 -23.23 -21.21 15.19
CA ASN A 89 -24.68 -21.37 15.37
C ASN A 89 -25.52 -20.43 14.48
N SER A 90 -24.89 -19.53 13.74
CA SER A 90 -25.55 -18.61 12.81
C SER A 90 -24.69 -18.44 11.57
N LEU A 91 -25.24 -18.84 10.42
CA LEU A 91 -24.58 -18.68 9.13
C LEU A 91 -24.25 -17.20 8.86
N GLU A 92 -25.19 -16.29 9.13
CA GLU A 92 -24.99 -14.85 9.02
C GLU A 92 -23.75 -14.38 9.80
N LYS A 93 -23.67 -14.73 11.09
CA LYS A 93 -22.54 -14.35 11.94
C LYS A 93 -21.24 -15.00 11.50
N THR A 94 -21.30 -16.23 11.00
CA THR A 94 -20.15 -16.96 10.44
C THR A 94 -19.61 -16.22 9.21
N ILE A 95 -20.48 -15.85 8.26
CA ILE A 95 -20.12 -15.09 7.07
C ILE A 95 -19.51 -13.73 7.45
N ILE A 96 -20.19 -12.96 8.30
CA ILE A 96 -19.71 -11.65 8.76
C ILE A 96 -18.32 -11.78 9.40
N TRP A 97 -18.12 -12.79 10.25
CA TRP A 97 -16.84 -13.02 10.89
C TRP A 97 -15.74 -13.28 9.86
N LEU A 98 -16.01 -14.10 8.84
CA LEU A 98 -15.03 -14.41 7.80
C LEU A 98 -14.72 -13.20 6.92
N LEU A 99 -15.72 -12.40 6.55
CA LEU A 99 -15.54 -11.15 5.81
C LEU A 99 -14.63 -10.18 6.59
N ASP A 100 -14.94 -9.95 7.87
CA ASP A 100 -14.12 -9.11 8.74
C ASP A 100 -12.72 -9.70 8.93
N ARG A 101 -12.60 -11.03 8.98
CA ARG A 101 -11.31 -11.71 9.12
C ARG A 101 -10.44 -11.52 7.90
N HIS A 102 -11.01 -11.56 6.70
CA HIS A 102 -10.29 -11.33 5.43
C HIS A 102 -9.68 -9.92 5.38
N VAL A 103 -10.48 -8.88 5.69
CA VAL A 103 -9.98 -7.49 5.77
C VAL A 103 -8.85 -7.36 6.79
N ASN A 104 -9.00 -7.97 7.97
CA ASN A 104 -7.98 -7.91 9.00
C ASN A 104 -6.72 -8.70 8.62
N ALA A 105 -6.85 -9.83 7.93
CA ALA A 105 -5.72 -10.60 7.46
C ALA A 105 -4.89 -9.81 6.43
N LEU A 106 -5.54 -9.10 5.50
CA LEU A 106 -4.88 -8.17 4.58
C LEU A 106 -4.10 -7.09 5.33
N LYS A 107 -4.71 -6.43 6.32
CA LYS A 107 -4.02 -5.41 7.13
C LYS A 107 -2.83 -5.98 7.89
N ASN A 108 -2.98 -7.18 8.45
CA ASN A 108 -1.95 -7.83 9.24
C ASN A 108 -0.73 -8.23 8.40
N LEU A 109 -0.88 -8.43 7.08
CA LEU A 109 0.27 -8.60 6.19
C LEU A 109 1.19 -7.39 6.19
N PHE A 110 0.72 -6.19 6.52
CA PHE A 110 1.51 -4.96 6.46
C PHE A 110 1.71 -4.29 7.82
N ASP A 111 1.30 -4.97 8.90
CA ASP A 111 1.49 -4.50 10.26
C ASP A 111 2.68 -5.23 10.89
N LYS A 112 3.76 -4.48 11.12
CA LYS A 112 5.05 -4.97 11.65
C LYS A 112 4.95 -5.72 12.98
N ARG A 113 3.82 -5.59 13.70
CA ARG A 113 3.57 -6.32 14.94
C ARG A 113 3.28 -7.81 14.71
N TYR A 114 2.95 -8.20 13.47
CA TYR A 114 2.65 -9.58 13.10
C TYR A 114 3.86 -10.29 12.52
N THR A 115 4.04 -11.56 12.92
CA THR A 115 5.18 -12.40 12.55
C THR A 115 5.37 -12.57 11.05
N ASN A 116 4.27 -12.62 10.29
CA ASN A 116 4.29 -12.82 8.84
C ASN A 116 4.05 -11.50 8.09
N SER A 117 4.40 -10.36 8.70
CA SER A 117 4.30 -9.08 8.00
C SER A 117 5.33 -8.99 6.89
N ILE A 118 4.87 -8.56 5.73
CA ILE A 118 5.67 -8.22 4.57
C ILE A 118 6.17 -6.80 4.77
N ASP A 119 7.45 -6.58 4.51
CA ASP A 119 7.97 -5.23 4.49
C ASP A 119 7.44 -4.49 3.26
N PHE A 120 6.67 -3.44 3.51
CA PHE A 120 6.03 -2.63 2.46
C PHE A 120 7.05 -1.96 1.52
N THR A 121 8.31 -1.81 1.97
CA THR A 121 9.42 -1.30 1.14
C THR A 121 9.60 -2.08 -0.16
N ILE A 122 9.24 -3.37 -0.19
CA ILE A 122 9.31 -4.24 -1.37
C ILE A 122 8.42 -3.73 -2.51
N LEU A 123 7.31 -3.05 -2.21
CA LEU A 123 6.37 -2.54 -3.22
C LEU A 123 6.79 -1.18 -3.78
N VAL A 124 7.52 -0.38 -2.99
CA VAL A 124 8.03 0.94 -3.39
C VAL A 124 9.17 0.82 -4.41
N ASP A 125 9.86 -0.32 -4.45
CA ASP A 125 10.92 -0.59 -5.43
C ASP A 125 10.40 -1.08 -6.79
N TYR A 126 9.09 -1.37 -6.95
CA TYR A 126 8.53 -1.99 -8.16
C TYR A 126 7.54 -1.11 -8.95
N GLU A 127 7.05 -0.01 -8.38
CA GLU A 127 6.28 0.98 -9.14
C GLU A 127 7.24 2.07 -9.64
N GLU A 128 7.74 1.93 -10.88
CA GLU A 128 8.09 3.10 -11.68
C GLU A 128 6.83 3.97 -11.73
N VAL A 129 6.80 5.02 -10.91
CA VAL A 129 5.68 5.92 -10.82
C VAL A 129 5.63 6.72 -12.13
N VAL A 130 4.97 6.19 -13.16
CA VAL A 130 4.54 6.99 -14.30
C VAL A 130 3.33 7.79 -13.83
N VAL A 131 3.60 8.96 -13.24
CA VAL A 131 2.57 9.95 -12.92
C VAL A 131 2.13 10.59 -14.24
N GLU A 132 1.11 10.04 -14.91
CA GLU A 132 0.29 10.86 -15.79
C GLU A 132 -0.59 11.76 -14.91
N SER A 133 -0.06 12.94 -14.58
CA SER A 133 -0.77 13.96 -13.82
C SER A 133 -1.85 14.62 -14.68
N LYS A 134 -3.08 14.08 -14.58
CA LYS A 134 -4.31 14.82 -14.89
C LYS A 134 -5.18 14.90 -13.64
N ASP A 135 -4.72 15.70 -12.67
CA ASP A 135 -5.53 16.55 -11.77
C ASP A 135 -4.71 16.87 -10.51
N ASN A 136 -4.27 18.12 -10.43
CA ASN A 136 -3.02 18.51 -9.80
C ASN A 136 -3.18 19.10 -8.39
N ASN A 137 -4.03 18.56 -7.51
CA ASN A 137 -4.16 19.14 -6.15
C ASN A 137 -4.39 18.17 -4.98
N MET A 138 -4.87 16.94 -5.19
CA MET A 138 -5.21 16.06 -4.05
C MET A 138 -4.20 14.92 -3.80
N VAL A 139 -3.46 14.51 -4.84
CA VAL A 139 -2.44 13.44 -4.74
C VAL A 139 -1.16 13.94 -4.09
N SER A 140 -0.82 15.22 -4.26
CA SER A 140 0.39 15.82 -3.72
C SER A 140 0.39 15.88 -2.19
N GLU A 141 -0.72 16.19 -1.52
CA GLU A 141 -0.71 16.27 -0.04
C GLU A 141 -0.59 14.90 0.64
N VAL A 142 -1.15 13.83 0.06
CA VAL A 142 -1.17 12.51 0.69
C VAL A 142 0.23 11.88 0.65
N ILE A 143 0.89 11.87 -0.51
CA ILE A 143 2.24 11.32 -0.68
C ILE A 143 3.27 12.14 0.11
N LEU A 144 3.10 13.46 0.22
CA LEU A 144 4.02 14.35 0.92
C LEU A 144 3.81 14.38 2.45
N SER A 145 2.60 14.09 2.94
CA SER A 145 2.33 13.97 4.38
C SER A 145 3.06 12.79 5.03
N ASP A 146 3.32 11.73 4.25
CA ASP A 146 4.06 10.56 4.72
C ASP A 146 5.57 10.82 4.84
N PHE A 147 6.11 11.77 4.07
CA PHE A 147 7.53 12.12 4.18
C PHE A 147 7.87 12.70 5.56
N HIS A 148 6.98 13.50 6.15
CA HIS A 148 7.16 14.03 7.51
C HIS A 148 7.20 12.93 8.58
N ARG A 149 6.54 11.78 8.35
CA ARG A 149 6.46 10.66 9.31
C ARG A 149 7.73 9.81 9.34
N TYR A 150 8.58 9.88 8.32
CA TYR A 150 9.83 9.14 8.29
C TYR A 150 10.84 9.67 9.31
N SER A 151 11.57 8.74 9.92
CA SER A 151 12.72 9.09 10.78
C SER A 151 13.78 9.84 9.97
N LYS A 152 14.62 10.63 10.65
CA LYS A 152 15.73 11.37 9.99
C LYS A 152 16.61 10.47 9.13
N PHE A 153 16.86 9.24 9.59
CA PHE A 153 17.63 8.24 8.84
C PHE A 153 16.92 7.80 7.54
N GLN A 154 15.61 7.53 7.60
CA GLN A 154 14.83 7.13 6.43
C GLN A 154 14.71 8.26 5.40
N LYS A 155 14.52 9.51 5.87
CA LYS A 155 14.52 10.69 5.00
C LYS A 155 15.83 10.81 4.21
N VAL A 156 16.97 10.56 4.87
CA VAL A 156 18.28 10.54 4.21
C VAL A 156 18.37 9.46 3.14
N GLN A 157 17.87 8.24 3.39
CA GLN A 157 17.90 7.17 2.40
C GLN A 157 17.05 7.52 1.16
N ILE A 158 15.86 8.08 1.38
CA ILE A 158 14.97 8.48 0.28
C ILE A 158 15.57 9.63 -0.52
N LEU A 159 16.08 10.67 0.14
CA LEU A 159 16.70 11.82 -0.54
C LEU A 159 17.98 11.45 -1.27
N LYS A 160 18.74 10.49 -0.73
CA LYS A 160 19.92 9.94 -1.41
C LYS A 160 19.53 9.15 -2.66
N LYS A 161 18.50 8.31 -2.57
CA LYS A 161 17.96 7.59 -3.74
C LYS A 161 17.45 8.58 -4.80
N LEU A 162 16.69 9.60 -4.39
CA LEU A 162 16.22 10.68 -5.26
C LEU A 162 17.39 11.40 -5.96
N TRP A 163 18.46 11.69 -5.23
CA TRP A 163 19.66 12.30 -5.81
C TRP A 163 20.36 11.38 -6.80
N ASP A 164 20.52 10.10 -6.48
CA ASP A 164 21.18 9.12 -7.34
C ASP A 164 20.35 8.85 -8.62
N ASP A 165 19.02 8.78 -8.51
CA ASP A 165 18.10 8.57 -9.63
C ASP A 165 18.05 9.77 -10.59
N ASN A 166 18.26 10.99 -10.06
CA ASN A 166 18.26 12.25 -10.82
C ASN A 166 19.68 12.80 -11.02
N LEU A 167 20.72 11.96 -10.92
CA LEU A 167 22.11 12.40 -11.06
C LEU A 167 22.40 13.02 -12.43
N TYR A 168 21.69 12.54 -13.46
CA TYR A 168 21.81 12.98 -14.85
C TYR A 168 20.63 13.84 -15.32
N ASP A 169 19.71 14.19 -14.42
CA ASP A 169 18.63 15.12 -14.74
C ASP A 169 19.16 16.56 -14.67
N PHE A 170 18.86 17.35 -15.70
CA PHE A 170 19.25 18.76 -15.78
C PHE A 170 18.35 19.66 -14.93
N ASP A 171 17.12 19.22 -14.68
CA ASP A 171 16.10 20.00 -13.98
C ASP A 171 16.14 19.79 -12.45
N PHE A 172 17.01 18.92 -11.96
CA PHE A 172 17.19 18.66 -10.53
C PHE A 172 18.63 18.91 -10.13
N ASN A 173 18.90 19.95 -9.35
CA ASN A 173 20.23 20.40 -8.94
C ASN A 173 20.43 20.28 -7.40
N LEU A 174 21.58 20.75 -6.90
CA LEU A 174 21.88 20.69 -5.46
C LEU A 174 20.97 21.62 -4.64
N GLU A 175 20.62 22.78 -5.20
CA GLU A 175 19.73 23.76 -4.55
C GLU A 175 18.34 23.16 -4.36
N ASP A 176 17.80 22.45 -5.36
CA ASP A 176 16.52 21.74 -5.25
C ASP A 176 16.54 20.72 -4.11
N LEU A 177 17.66 20.00 -3.95
CA LEU A 177 17.81 19.04 -2.86
C LEU A 177 17.95 19.72 -1.50
N GLU A 178 18.63 20.87 -1.43
CA GLU A 178 18.74 21.68 -0.21
C GLU A 178 17.37 22.21 0.23
N GLU A 179 16.56 22.71 -0.72
CA GLU A 179 15.19 23.13 -0.47
C GLU A 179 14.33 21.98 0.06
N LEU A 180 14.47 20.78 -0.50
CA LEU A 180 13.77 19.59 0.01
C LEU A 180 14.24 19.23 1.43
N CYS A 181 15.53 19.29 1.71
CA CYS A 181 16.05 19.01 3.05
C CYS A 181 15.49 20.00 4.09
N GLU A 182 15.46 21.29 3.77
CA GLU A 182 14.94 22.33 4.63
C GLU A 182 13.42 22.16 4.85
N LYS A 183 12.68 22.04 3.75
CA LYS A 183 11.21 21.87 3.75
C LYS A 183 10.75 20.69 4.60
N TYR A 184 11.52 19.60 4.62
CA TYR A 184 11.14 18.38 5.33
C TYR A 184 11.92 18.12 6.62
N SER A 185 12.70 19.10 7.10
CA SER A 185 13.52 18.98 8.30
C SER A 185 14.45 17.75 8.26
N ALA A 186 15.00 17.45 7.10
CA ALA A 186 16.01 16.42 6.91
C ALA A 186 17.42 17.00 7.18
N PRO A 187 18.41 16.15 7.45
CA PRO A 187 19.82 16.57 7.48
C PRO A 187 20.22 17.24 6.15
N PRO A 188 21.20 18.16 6.15
CA PRO A 188 21.64 18.82 4.92
C PRO A 188 22.29 17.81 3.95
N PRO A 189 22.20 18.02 2.62
CA PRO A 189 22.80 17.13 1.62
C PRO A 189 24.28 16.80 1.88
N SER A 190 25.05 17.78 2.36
CA SER A 190 26.46 17.63 2.75
C SER A 190 26.73 16.56 3.82
N SER A 191 25.70 16.14 4.57
CA SER A 191 25.82 15.11 5.61
C SER A 191 25.68 13.67 5.08
N PHE A 192 25.22 13.47 3.84
CA PHE A 192 24.99 12.14 3.27
C PHE A 192 25.37 11.99 1.79
N ILE A 193 25.69 13.07 1.11
CA ILE A 193 26.23 13.08 -0.26
C ILE A 193 27.69 13.53 -0.23
N LYS A 194 28.54 12.82 -0.98
CA LYS A 194 29.93 13.21 -1.20
C LYS A 194 29.99 14.17 -2.39
N LEU A 195 29.91 15.46 -2.10
CA LEU A 195 29.92 16.55 -3.09
C LEU A 195 31.20 16.57 -3.95
N GLU A 196 32.31 15.99 -3.46
CA GLU A 196 33.59 15.91 -4.20
C GLU A 196 33.54 15.05 -5.48
N LYS A 197 32.46 14.29 -5.71
CA LYS A 197 32.30 13.43 -6.90
C LYS A 197 31.14 13.80 -7.81
N THR A 198 30.35 14.80 -7.47
CA THR A 198 29.16 15.19 -8.24
C THR A 198 29.53 16.28 -9.24
N LYS A 199 30.23 15.88 -10.31
CA LYS A 199 30.35 16.72 -11.51
C LYS A 199 28.99 16.76 -12.20
N LYS A 200 28.19 17.78 -11.92
CA LYS A 200 26.95 18.06 -12.66
C LYS A 200 27.25 18.88 -13.90
N TYR A 201 26.36 18.78 -14.89
CA TYR A 201 26.42 19.59 -16.10
C TYR A 201 25.74 20.94 -15.80
N GLU A 202 26.40 22.04 -16.13
CA GLU A 202 25.79 23.37 -16.10
C GLU A 202 25.61 23.88 -17.53
N THR A 203 24.52 24.60 -17.77
CA THR A 203 24.29 25.30 -19.03
C THR A 203 24.85 26.72 -18.95
N GLU A 204 25.85 27.03 -19.76
CA GLU A 204 26.30 28.42 -19.96
C GLU A 204 25.75 28.97 -21.29
N GLN A 205 25.40 30.25 -21.29
CA GLN A 205 25.08 30.96 -22.53
C GLN A 205 26.35 31.20 -23.33
N THR A 206 26.33 30.76 -24.60
CA THR A 206 27.39 31.12 -25.55
C THR A 206 27.18 32.54 -26.06
N GLU A 207 28.27 33.18 -26.52
CA GLU A 207 28.24 34.52 -27.13
C GLU A 207 27.28 34.65 -28.34
N SER A 208 26.82 33.51 -28.89
CA SER A 208 25.84 33.44 -29.97
C SER A 208 24.36 33.47 -29.51
N GLY A 209 24.10 33.53 -28.20
CA GLY A 209 22.76 33.53 -27.61
C GLY A 209 22.13 32.14 -27.42
N ASN A 210 22.81 31.07 -27.84
CA ASN A 210 22.40 29.68 -27.58
C ASN A 210 23.11 29.12 -26.34
N SER A 211 22.45 28.24 -25.58
CA SER A 211 23.07 27.56 -24.43
C SER A 211 23.89 26.35 -24.87
N GLN A 212 25.06 26.15 -24.26
CA GLN A 212 25.86 24.92 -24.40
C GLN A 212 26.07 24.26 -23.03
N LEU A 213 26.17 22.93 -23.04
CA LEU A 213 26.51 22.14 -21.85
C LEU A 213 28.01 22.26 -21.60
N VAL A 214 28.37 22.74 -20.41
CA VAL A 214 29.76 22.93 -20.00
C VAL A 214 30.07 22.05 -18.79
N PHE A 215 31.25 21.46 -18.79
CA PHE A 215 31.79 20.80 -17.61
C PHE A 215 32.39 21.86 -16.69
N THR A 216 31.83 22.01 -15.49
CA THR A 216 32.49 22.74 -14.41
C THR A 216 33.48 21.81 -13.70
N PHE A 217 34.74 22.26 -13.61
CA PHE A 217 35.89 21.50 -13.09
C PHE A 217 36.23 21.91 -11.66
#